data_AF-A0A3N5F055-F1
#
_entry.id   AF-A0A3N5F055-F1
#
_cell.length_a   1.000
_cell.length_b   1.000
_cell.length_c   1.000
_cell.angle_alpha   90.00
_cell.angle_beta   90.00
_cell.angle_gamma   90.00
#
_symmetry.space_group_name_H-M   'P 1'
#
loop_
_entity.id
_entity.type
_entity.pdbx_description
1 polymer ?
#
loop_
_entity_poly.entity_id
_entity_poly.type
_entity_poly.pdbx_seq_one_letter_code
_entity_poly.pdbx_strand_id
1 'polypeptide(L)'
;SVNPHWTAKFEKLPEHAVTRGVKPFETNDEWYYHMRFRDDMKNVTPILTAVPPDSTRKGKDSSHGGNPTVREAIGKNQPEHVMWVSENEGGGRGFGFTGGHRHWNWKNDDQRKLMLNAICWIAKIDVPADGVATKTPTQEEMEANLKPKPAPKEKK
;
A
#
# COMPACT_ATOMS: atom_id res chain seq x y z
N SER A 1 -11.17 -6.47 6.17
CA SER A 1 -9.95 -6.74 5.42
C SER A 1 -9.33 -8.06 5.88
N VAL A 2 -8.38 -8.56 5.08
CA VAL A 2 -7.41 -9.59 5.47
C VAL A 2 -6.00 -9.04 5.24
N ASN A 3 -4.99 -9.58 5.93
CA ASN A 3 -3.60 -9.15 5.92
C ASN A 3 -2.60 -10.26 5.53
N PRO A 4 -2.69 -10.85 4.33
CA PRO A 4 -1.67 -11.80 3.86
C PRO A 4 -0.41 -11.07 3.36
N HIS A 5 0.73 -11.77 3.35
CA HIS A 5 1.92 -11.32 2.63
C HIS A 5 1.88 -11.75 1.16
N TRP A 6 2.05 -10.79 0.25
CA TRP A 6 2.11 -11.05 -1.19
C TRP A 6 2.82 -9.92 -1.94
N THR A 7 3.18 -10.19 -3.19
CA THR A 7 3.77 -9.18 -4.08
C THR A 7 2.66 -8.49 -4.86
N ALA A 8 2.44 -7.21 -4.55
CA ALA A 8 1.52 -6.38 -5.31
C ALA A 8 2.27 -5.71 -6.48
N LYS A 9 1.69 -5.80 -7.68
CA LYS A 9 2.20 -5.19 -8.91
C LYS A 9 1.33 -4.01 -9.28
N PHE A 10 1.93 -2.82 -9.37
CA PHE A 10 1.25 -1.57 -9.69
C PHE A 10 1.64 -1.12 -11.09
N GLU A 11 1.07 -1.80 -12.09
CA GLU A 11 1.42 -1.60 -13.51
C GLU A 11 0.82 -0.32 -14.09
N LYS A 12 -0.33 0.11 -13.55
CA LYS A 12 -1.04 1.33 -13.94
C LYS A 12 -1.32 2.17 -12.72
N LEU A 13 -1.07 3.47 -12.83
CA LEU A 13 -1.34 4.47 -11.82
C LEU A 13 -2.36 5.47 -12.37
N PRO A 14 -3.30 5.97 -11.57
CA PRO A 14 -4.25 6.97 -12.03
C PRO A 14 -3.56 8.32 -12.27
N GLU A 15 -4.18 9.18 -13.07
CA GLU A 15 -3.79 10.59 -13.14
C GLU A 15 -4.22 11.30 -11.85
N HIS A 16 -3.26 11.61 -10.98
CA HIS A 16 -3.51 12.32 -9.73
C HIS A 16 -2.24 13.06 -9.28
N ALA A 17 -2.38 14.13 -8.47
CA ALA A 17 -1.22 14.84 -7.94
C ALA A 17 -0.28 13.91 -7.15
N VAL A 18 -0.85 12.94 -6.43
CA VAL A 18 -0.09 11.95 -5.64
C VAL A 18 0.78 11.03 -6.50
N THR A 19 0.41 10.79 -7.76
CA THR A 19 1.13 9.86 -8.66
C THR A 19 2.12 10.57 -9.60
N ARG A 20 2.30 11.90 -9.48
CA ARG A 20 3.27 12.68 -10.28
C ARG A 20 4.68 12.13 -10.15
N GLY A 21 5.29 11.83 -11.30
CA GLY A 21 6.64 11.28 -11.42
C GLY A 21 6.85 9.89 -10.83
N VAL A 22 5.80 9.21 -10.35
CA VAL A 22 5.86 7.83 -9.86
C VAL A 22 5.77 6.88 -11.06
N LYS A 23 6.73 5.96 -11.17
CA LYS A 23 6.72 4.92 -12.21
C LYS A 23 6.02 3.66 -11.71
N PRO A 24 5.57 2.76 -12.60
CA PRO A 24 5.11 1.44 -12.21
C PRO A 24 6.15 0.70 -11.37
N PHE A 25 5.70 0.04 -10.30
CA PHE A 25 6.57 -0.69 -9.38
C PHE A 25 5.86 -1.90 -8.79
N GLU A 26 6.62 -2.78 -8.14
CA GLU A 26 6.09 -3.88 -7.34
C GLU A 26 6.83 -3.98 -6.00
N THR A 27 6.13 -4.49 -5.00
CA THR A 27 6.68 -4.67 -3.65
C THR A 27 6.00 -5.84 -2.95
N ASN A 28 6.81 -6.66 -2.28
CA ASN A 28 6.33 -7.70 -1.38
C ASN A 28 6.06 -7.11 -0.01
N ASP A 29 4.82 -7.15 0.45
CA ASP A 29 4.43 -6.59 1.74
C ASP A 29 3.27 -7.37 2.35
N GLU A 30 2.91 -7.05 3.60
CA GLU A 30 1.64 -7.47 4.19
C GLU A 30 0.52 -6.55 3.68
N TRP A 31 0.17 -6.66 2.41
CA TRP A 31 -0.82 -5.78 1.80
C TRP A 31 -2.23 -6.16 2.22
N TYR A 32 -2.88 -5.27 2.98
CA TYR A 32 -4.25 -5.51 3.41
C TYR A 32 -5.19 -5.21 2.26
N TYR A 33 -6.11 -6.12 1.98
CA TYR A 33 -7.15 -5.94 0.98
C TYR A 33 -8.52 -6.29 1.54
N HIS A 34 -9.58 -6.14 0.74
CA HIS A 34 -10.97 -6.22 1.18
C HIS A 34 -11.28 -5.11 2.20
N MET A 35 -10.85 -3.91 1.83
CA MET A 35 -11.12 -2.66 2.55
C MET A 35 -12.57 -2.24 2.29
N ARG A 36 -13.19 -1.60 3.28
CA ARG A 36 -14.53 -1.01 3.13
C ARG A 36 -14.37 0.48 2.95
N PHE A 37 -15.10 1.02 1.99
CA PHE A 37 -15.09 2.45 1.66
C PHE A 37 -16.48 3.03 1.86
N ARG A 38 -16.59 4.36 1.73
CA ARG A 38 -17.88 5.05 1.65
C ARG A 38 -18.69 4.49 0.48
N ASP A 39 -20.02 4.58 0.57
CA ASP A 39 -20.93 4.17 -0.50
C ASP A 39 -20.49 4.79 -1.84
N ASP A 40 -20.49 3.95 -2.87
CA ASP A 40 -20.03 4.27 -4.23
C ASP A 40 -18.63 4.91 -4.32
N MET A 41 -17.77 4.66 -3.33
CA MET A 41 -16.45 5.30 -3.22
C MET A 41 -16.53 6.82 -3.23
N LYS A 42 -17.64 7.43 -2.75
CA LYS A 42 -17.85 8.88 -2.80
C LYS A 42 -16.62 9.62 -2.27
N ASN A 43 -16.05 10.49 -3.09
CA ASN A 43 -14.82 11.27 -2.81
C ASN A 43 -13.60 10.43 -2.39
N VAL A 44 -13.52 9.17 -2.80
CA VAL A 44 -12.36 8.28 -2.60
C VAL A 44 -11.78 7.94 -3.96
N THR A 45 -10.50 8.22 -4.16
CA THR A 45 -9.80 7.86 -5.40
C THR A 45 -8.77 6.77 -5.09
N PRO A 46 -8.92 5.55 -5.64
CA PRO A 46 -7.88 4.54 -5.57
C PRO A 46 -6.58 5.05 -6.20
N ILE A 47 -5.46 4.85 -5.50
CA ILE A 47 -4.13 5.25 -5.98
C ILE A 47 -3.30 4.01 -6.37
N LEU A 48 -3.28 3.00 -5.49
CA LEU A 48 -2.64 1.71 -5.77
C LEU A 48 -3.71 0.64 -5.78
N THR A 49 -3.83 -0.03 -6.92
CA THR A 49 -4.75 -1.16 -7.12
C THR A 49 -3.95 -2.33 -7.68
N ALA A 50 -4.15 -3.51 -7.11
CA ALA A 50 -3.54 -4.75 -7.58
C ALA A 50 -4.50 -5.92 -7.39
N VAL A 51 -4.29 -7.02 -8.12
CA VAL A 51 -5.05 -8.25 -7.97
C VAL A 51 -4.26 -9.21 -7.09
N PRO A 52 -4.70 -9.49 -5.84
CA PRO A 52 -4.01 -10.48 -5.01
C PRO A 52 -4.15 -11.87 -5.61
N PRO A 53 -3.09 -12.69 -5.58
CA PRO A 53 -3.18 -14.06 -6.06
C PRO A 53 -4.12 -14.88 -5.17
N ASP A 54 -4.82 -15.86 -5.76
CA ASP A 54 -5.78 -16.71 -5.05
C ASP A 54 -5.18 -17.46 -3.86
N SER A 55 -3.87 -17.70 -3.86
CA SER A 55 -3.15 -18.28 -2.71
C SER A 55 -3.34 -17.48 -1.43
N THR A 56 -3.56 -16.17 -1.53
CA THR A 56 -3.78 -15.28 -0.38
C THR A 56 -5.18 -15.37 0.22
N ARG A 57 -6.09 -16.13 -0.40
CA ARG A 57 -7.51 -16.28 -0.01
C ARG A 57 -7.83 -17.65 0.62
N LYS A 58 -6.90 -18.60 0.56
CA LYS A 58 -7.10 -20.03 0.89
C LYS A 58 -6.90 -20.39 2.37
N GLY A 59 -6.59 -19.41 3.23
CA GLY A 59 -6.35 -19.65 4.65
C GLY A 59 -7.61 -20.08 5.42
N LYS A 60 -7.41 -20.59 6.65
CA LYS A 60 -8.50 -20.71 7.63
C LYS A 60 -9.07 -19.33 7.95
N ASP A 61 -10.32 -19.30 8.44
CA ASP A 61 -10.98 -18.08 8.86
C ASP A 61 -10.14 -17.33 9.91
N SER A 62 -9.54 -16.22 9.48
CA SER A 62 -8.61 -15.40 10.24
C SER A 62 -8.32 -14.09 9.50
N SER A 63 -7.75 -13.11 10.19
CA SER A 63 -7.29 -11.90 9.51
C SER A 63 -6.19 -12.21 8.48
N HIS A 64 -5.35 -13.23 8.67
CA HIS A 64 -4.11 -13.46 7.91
C HIS A 64 -4.28 -14.17 6.54
N GLY A 65 -5.47 -14.10 5.92
CA GLY A 65 -5.66 -14.58 4.54
C GLY A 65 -6.83 -15.52 4.29
N GLY A 66 -7.82 -15.59 5.19
CA GLY A 66 -9.01 -16.41 4.96
C GLY A 66 -10.25 -15.87 5.65
N ASN A 67 -11.34 -15.73 4.92
CA ASN A 67 -12.71 -15.64 5.44
C ASN A 67 -13.68 -16.03 4.30
N PRO A 68 -14.97 -16.29 4.56
CA PRO A 68 -15.91 -16.66 3.52
C PRO A 68 -15.96 -15.67 2.35
N THR A 69 -15.98 -14.36 2.63
CA THR A 69 -16.10 -13.33 1.60
C THR A 69 -14.89 -13.27 0.67
N VAL A 70 -13.66 -13.32 1.20
CA VAL A 70 -12.46 -13.30 0.33
C VAL A 70 -12.30 -14.59 -0.47
N ARG A 71 -12.87 -15.71 0.01
CA ARG A 71 -12.89 -16.99 -0.72
C ARG A 71 -13.84 -16.97 -1.91
N GLU A 72 -14.94 -16.22 -1.84
CA GLU A 72 -15.83 -16.02 -2.99
C GLU A 72 -15.14 -15.32 -4.16
N ALA A 73 -14.04 -14.61 -3.93
CA ALA A 73 -13.27 -13.91 -4.96
C ALA A 73 -12.26 -14.80 -5.70
N ILE A 74 -12.08 -16.06 -5.29
CA ILE A 74 -11.16 -17.01 -5.95
C ILE A 74 -11.56 -17.18 -7.42
N GLY A 75 -10.57 -17.09 -8.32
CA GLY A 75 -10.77 -17.20 -9.76
C GLY A 75 -11.45 -16.01 -10.42
N LYS A 76 -11.82 -14.95 -9.67
CA LYS A 76 -12.51 -13.77 -10.21
C LYS A 76 -11.56 -12.65 -10.66
N ASN A 77 -10.25 -12.79 -10.42
CA ASN A 77 -9.26 -11.72 -10.66
C ASN A 77 -9.69 -10.36 -10.09
N GLN A 78 -10.33 -10.37 -8.92
CA GLN A 78 -10.91 -9.18 -8.31
C GLN A 78 -9.79 -8.18 -7.94
N PRO A 79 -9.83 -6.94 -8.49
CA PRO A 79 -8.89 -5.90 -8.10
C PRO A 79 -9.17 -5.40 -6.69
N GLU A 80 -8.11 -5.07 -5.97
CA GLU A 80 -8.17 -4.60 -4.59
C GLU A 80 -7.37 -3.29 -4.45
N HIS A 81 -7.92 -2.34 -3.69
CA HIS A 81 -7.30 -1.04 -3.45
C HIS A 81 -6.47 -1.07 -2.18
N VAL A 82 -5.16 -0.88 -2.31
CA VAL A 82 -4.18 -0.95 -1.20
C VAL A 82 -3.56 0.42 -0.88
N MET A 83 -3.88 1.43 -1.69
CA MET A 83 -3.72 2.84 -1.34
C MET A 83 -4.84 3.64 -1.98
N TRP A 84 -5.35 4.65 -1.28
CA TRP A 84 -6.38 5.55 -1.77
C TRP A 84 -6.20 6.93 -1.15
N VAL A 85 -6.68 7.96 -1.84
CA VAL A 85 -6.89 9.29 -1.28
C VAL A 85 -8.37 9.53 -1.05
N SER A 86 -8.68 10.44 -0.15
CA SER A 86 -10.05 10.83 0.17
C SER A 86 -10.14 12.32 0.45
N GLU A 87 -11.22 12.92 -0.03
CA GLU A 87 -11.60 14.29 0.33
C GLU A 87 -12.90 14.27 1.12
N ASN A 88 -12.99 15.15 2.12
CA ASN A 88 -14.17 15.33 2.96
C ASN A 88 -14.91 16.61 2.60
N GLU A 89 -16.21 16.63 2.88
CA GLU A 89 -17.02 17.85 2.82
C GLU A 89 -16.40 18.88 3.78
N GLY A 90 -16.00 20.05 3.26
CA GLY A 90 -15.16 21.03 3.98
C GLY A 90 -13.68 21.06 3.54
N GLY A 91 -13.28 20.24 2.56
CA GLY A 91 -11.97 20.33 1.92
C GLY A 91 -10.81 19.73 2.73
N GLY A 92 -11.11 18.90 3.73
CA GLY A 92 -10.13 18.06 4.39
C GLY A 92 -9.65 16.94 3.46
N ARG A 93 -8.35 16.62 3.51
CA ARG A 93 -7.72 15.58 2.70
C ARG A 93 -7.10 14.51 3.59
N GLY A 94 -7.19 13.26 3.17
CA GLY A 94 -6.55 12.13 3.83
C GLY A 94 -6.22 11.03 2.83
N PHE A 95 -5.31 10.13 3.19
CA PHE A 95 -5.01 8.95 2.38
C PHE A 95 -4.85 7.72 3.28
N GLY A 96 -5.13 6.55 2.72
CA GLY A 96 -4.81 5.27 3.33
C GLY A 96 -3.77 4.53 2.49
N PHE A 97 -2.89 3.79 3.15
CA PHE A 97 -1.84 2.97 2.56
C PHE A 97 -1.69 1.71 3.43
N THR A 98 -1.90 0.53 2.86
CA THR A 98 -1.89 -0.73 3.62
C THR A 98 -0.56 -1.48 3.57
N GLY A 99 0.47 -0.87 3.00
CA GLY A 99 1.84 -1.39 3.02
C GLY A 99 2.65 -0.84 4.20
N GLY A 100 3.96 -1.07 4.16
CA GLY A 100 4.90 -0.58 5.15
C GLY A 100 5.24 -1.59 6.25
N HIS A 101 4.77 -2.84 6.16
CA HIS A 101 5.18 -3.89 7.08
C HIS A 101 6.62 -4.34 6.79
N ARG A 102 6.98 -4.51 5.52
CA ARG A 102 8.37 -4.82 5.13
C ARG A 102 9.19 -3.54 5.04
N HIS A 103 10.00 -3.29 6.08
CA HIS A 103 10.95 -2.16 6.17
C HIS A 103 11.75 -1.92 4.88
N TRP A 104 12.25 -2.98 4.25
CA TRP A 104 13.06 -2.90 3.04
C TRP A 104 12.36 -2.25 1.84
N ASN A 105 11.02 -2.18 1.83
CA ASN A 105 10.28 -1.50 0.77
C ASN A 105 10.53 0.02 0.79
N TRP A 106 11.01 0.60 1.88
CA TRP A 106 11.46 1.99 1.90
C TRP A 106 12.71 2.24 1.05
N LYS A 107 13.40 1.20 0.55
CA LYS A 107 14.45 1.37 -0.47
C LYS A 107 13.88 1.59 -1.88
N ASN A 108 12.61 1.30 -2.12
CA ASN A 108 11.95 1.56 -3.41
C ASN A 108 11.67 3.06 -3.58
N ASP A 109 12.28 3.67 -4.60
CA ASP A 109 12.19 5.11 -4.87
C ASP A 109 10.77 5.56 -5.21
N ASP A 110 10.03 4.77 -5.99
CA ASP A 110 8.67 5.09 -6.42
C ASP A 110 7.68 5.00 -5.26
N GLN A 111 7.83 4.01 -4.36
CA GLN A 111 7.04 3.94 -3.13
C GLN A 111 7.30 5.16 -2.23
N ARG A 112 8.57 5.56 -2.02
CA ARG A 112 8.88 6.74 -1.21
C ARG A 112 8.32 8.02 -1.83
N LYS A 113 8.51 8.20 -3.14
CA LYS A 113 7.98 9.36 -3.88
C LYS A 113 6.46 9.44 -3.75
N LEU A 114 5.76 8.32 -3.94
CA LEU A 114 4.31 8.24 -3.79
C LEU A 114 3.85 8.68 -2.39
N MET A 115 4.54 8.20 -1.34
CA MET A 115 4.22 8.56 0.04
C MET A 115 4.46 10.05 0.33
N LEU A 116 5.56 10.62 -0.16
CA LEU A 116 5.85 12.05 0.02
C LEU A 116 4.90 12.93 -0.79
N ASN A 117 4.57 12.54 -2.01
CA ASN A 117 3.54 13.21 -2.80
C ASN A 117 2.19 13.21 -2.08
N ALA A 118 1.82 12.09 -1.43
CA ALA A 118 0.61 11.99 -0.61
C ALA A 118 0.65 12.93 0.61
N ILE A 119 1.79 13.02 1.29
CA ILE A 119 2.00 13.95 2.41
C ILE A 119 1.86 15.42 1.96
N CYS A 120 2.52 15.81 0.86
CA CYS A 120 2.35 17.14 0.28
C CYS A 120 0.89 17.42 -0.07
N TRP A 121 0.21 16.46 -0.71
CA TRP A 121 -1.17 16.61 -1.14
C TRP A 121 -2.14 16.82 0.05
N ILE A 122 -1.99 16.06 1.15
CA ILE A 122 -2.82 16.26 2.35
C ILE A 122 -2.49 17.56 3.08
N ALA A 123 -1.23 18.00 3.04
CA ALA A 123 -0.79 19.30 3.57
C ALA A 123 -1.24 20.47 2.69
N LYS A 124 -1.92 20.21 1.57
CA LYS A 124 -2.33 21.22 0.57
C LYS A 124 -1.15 21.99 -0.03
N ILE A 125 0.00 21.33 -0.11
CA ILE A 125 1.20 21.81 -0.80
C ILE A 125 1.18 21.22 -2.20
N ASP A 126 1.54 22.04 -3.20
CA ASP A 126 1.63 21.58 -4.58
C ASP A 126 2.69 20.48 -4.71
N VAL A 127 2.28 19.35 -5.28
CA VAL A 127 3.20 18.26 -5.61
C VAL A 127 3.98 18.66 -6.88
N PRO A 128 5.33 18.62 -6.88
CA PRO A 128 6.11 18.92 -8.07
C PRO A 128 5.72 18.07 -9.28
N ALA A 129 5.92 18.58 -10.50
CA ALA A 129 5.57 17.87 -11.74
C ALA A 129 6.22 16.48 -11.82
N ASP A 130 7.49 16.36 -11.42
CA ASP A 130 8.26 15.11 -11.38
C ASP A 130 8.16 14.36 -10.04
N GLY A 131 7.25 14.79 -9.16
CA GLY A 131 7.11 14.31 -7.79
C GLY A 131 8.20 14.83 -6.84
N VAL A 132 8.05 14.53 -5.55
CA VAL A 132 9.02 14.93 -4.54
C VAL A 132 10.32 14.12 -4.72
N ALA A 133 11.43 14.82 -4.91
CA ALA A 133 12.74 14.21 -5.04
C ALA A 133 13.25 13.69 -3.69
N THR A 134 13.81 12.47 -3.69
CA THR A 134 14.49 11.91 -2.52
C THR A 134 15.77 11.22 -2.95
N LYS A 135 16.76 11.22 -2.06
CA LYS A 135 17.93 10.35 -2.20
C LYS A 135 17.53 8.91 -1.86
N THR A 136 17.98 7.95 -2.65
CA THR A 136 17.86 6.52 -2.31
C THR A 136 18.70 6.22 -1.06
N PRO A 137 18.10 5.66 0.01
CA PRO A 137 18.84 5.31 1.20
C PRO A 137 19.96 4.29 0.91
N THR A 138 21.10 4.48 1.55
CA THR A 138 22.16 3.47 1.58
C THR A 138 21.75 2.27 2.42
N GLN A 139 22.51 1.18 2.33
CA GLN A 139 22.29 0.02 3.20
C GLN A 139 22.43 0.40 4.68
N GLU A 140 23.46 1.19 5.02
CA GLU A 140 23.71 1.66 6.38
C GLU A 140 22.56 2.53 6.91
N GLU A 141 22.03 3.44 6.08
CA GLU A 141 20.87 4.26 6.43
C GLU A 141 19.60 3.42 6.64
N MET A 142 19.41 2.34 5.86
CA MET A 142 18.30 1.41 6.05
C MET A 142 18.45 0.57 7.32
N GLU A 143 19.67 0.25 7.72
CA GLU A 143 19.94 -0.56 8.92
C GLU A 143 20.03 0.27 10.20
N ALA A 144 20.21 1.58 10.06
CA ALA A 144 20.25 2.52 11.18
C ALA A 144 19.00 2.34 12.06
N ASN A 145 19.22 2.19 13.37
CA ASN A 145 18.18 2.03 14.40
C ASN A 145 17.37 0.72 14.33
N LEU A 146 17.71 -0.24 13.47
CA LEU A 146 17.10 -1.58 13.55
C LEU A 146 17.53 -2.25 14.86
N LYS A 147 16.54 -2.71 15.63
CA LYS A 147 16.83 -3.55 16.80
C LYS A 147 17.28 -4.93 16.32
N PRO A 148 18.28 -5.55 16.96
CA PRO A 148 18.63 -6.93 16.66
C PRO A 148 17.39 -7.81 16.83
N LYS A 149 17.18 -8.73 15.89
CA LYS A 149 16.06 -9.66 15.95
C LYS A 149 16.25 -10.53 17.19
N PRO A 150 15.27 -10.60 18.11
CA PRO A 150 15.37 -11.51 19.24
C PRO A 150 15.51 -12.94 18.74
N ALA A 151 16.31 -13.75 19.45
CA ALA A 151 16.47 -15.16 19.13
C ALA A 151 15.08 -15.83 19.05
N PRO A 152 14.89 -16.79 18.11
CA PRO A 152 13.64 -17.56 18.07
C PRO A 152 13.37 -18.16 19.44
N LYS A 153 12.16 -17.96 19.98
CA LYS A 153 11.76 -18.68 21.19
C LYS A 153 11.79 -20.17 20.87
N GLU A 154 12.42 -20.97 21.73
CA GLU A 154 12.35 -22.42 21.65
C GLU A 154 10.88 -22.83 21.58
N LYS A 155 10.55 -23.68 20.62
CA LYS A 155 9.20 -24.23 20.48
C LYS A 155 8.97 -25.16 21.67
N LYS A 156 7.98 -24.85 22.52
CA LYS A 156 7.45 -25.79 23.51
C LYS A 156 6.65 -26.88 22.83
#